data_AF-A0A4V6QZ47-F1
#
_entry.id   AF-A0A4V6QZ47-F1
#
_cell.length_a   1.000
_cell.length_b   1.000
_cell.length_c   1.000
_cell.angle_alpha   90.00
_cell.angle_beta   90.00
_cell.angle_gamma   90.00
#
_symmetry.space_group_name_H-M   'P 1'
#
loop_
_entity.id
_entity.type
_entity.pdbx_description
1 polymer ?
#
loop_
_entity_poly.entity_id
_entity_poly.type
_entity_poly.pdbx_seq_one_letter_code
_entity_poly.pdbx_strand_id
1 'polypeptide(L)'
;RELLYAGLEAELTPGTSFEEIIRRSAERGYIRDAEGRVDQWVAERLWRHSNPGEPWLQRRGDGRWIMISERRISAGGTVAVYSDITELKRREENLAEKSSALEALSSKLA
;
A
#
# COMPACT_ATOMS: atom_id res chain seq x y z
N ARG A 1 5.68 -8.50 -10.97
CA ARG A 1 4.79 -7.54 -11.65
C ARG A 1 3.39 -7.56 -11.03
N GLU A 2 2.89 -8.74 -10.61
CA GLU A 2 1.62 -8.93 -9.87
C GLU A 2 1.39 -8.04 -8.63
N LEU A 3 2.42 -7.76 -7.83
CA LEU A 3 2.26 -6.92 -6.62
C LEU A 3 1.94 -5.45 -6.91
N LEU A 4 2.20 -5.01 -8.14
CA LEU A 4 2.16 -3.60 -8.51
C LEU A 4 0.85 -3.22 -9.19
N TYR A 5 0.46 -4.00 -10.20
CA TYR A 5 -0.60 -3.66 -11.14
C TYR A 5 -1.33 -4.92 -11.65
N ALA A 6 -1.68 -5.85 -10.76
CA ALA A 6 -2.52 -6.99 -11.12
C ALA A 6 -3.81 -6.49 -11.81
N GLY A 7 -4.07 -6.96 -13.03
CA GLY A 7 -5.23 -6.55 -13.83
C GLY A 7 -5.03 -5.28 -14.69
N LEU A 8 -3.85 -4.67 -14.67
CA LEU A 8 -3.47 -3.55 -15.56
C LEU A 8 -2.35 -3.94 -16.55
N GLU A 9 -1.84 -5.17 -16.47
CA GLU A 9 -0.66 -5.62 -17.21
C GLU A 9 -0.80 -5.51 -18.75
N ALA A 10 -2.01 -5.64 -19.27
CA ALA A 10 -2.31 -5.54 -20.71
C ALA A 10 -2.40 -4.08 -21.22
N GLU A 11 -2.49 -3.09 -20.32
CA GLU A 11 -2.77 -1.69 -20.68
C GLU A 11 -1.60 -0.74 -20.41
N LEU A 12 -0.51 -1.24 -19.83
CA LEU A 12 0.69 -0.44 -19.55
C LEU A 12 1.68 -0.52 -20.70
N THR A 13 1.67 0.49 -21.57
CA THR A 13 2.67 0.65 -22.63
C THR A 13 3.81 1.57 -22.18
N PRO A 14 5.05 1.41 -22.69
CA PRO A 14 6.10 2.40 -22.51
C PRO A 14 5.59 3.80 -22.88
N GLY A 15 5.92 4.80 -22.05
CA GLY A 15 5.42 6.17 -22.18
C GLY A 15 4.14 6.48 -21.39
N THR A 16 3.44 5.47 -20.83
CA THR A 16 2.35 5.71 -19.88
C THR A 16 2.91 6.43 -18.64
N SER A 17 2.34 7.59 -18.32
CA SER A 17 2.82 8.39 -17.18
C SER A 17 2.51 7.69 -15.86
N PHE A 18 3.35 7.91 -14.85
CA PHE A 18 3.12 7.33 -13.53
C PHE A 18 1.75 7.72 -12.94
N GLU A 19 1.30 8.98 -13.16
CA GLU A 19 -0.02 9.46 -12.75
C GLU A 19 -1.15 8.62 -13.34
N GLU A 20 -1.12 8.39 -14.66
CA GLU A 20 -2.15 7.63 -15.37
C GLU A 20 -2.29 6.23 -14.77
N ILE A 21 -1.16 5.60 -14.46
CA ILE A 21 -1.12 4.24 -13.90
C ILE A 21 -1.78 4.19 -12.52
N ILE A 22 -1.42 5.11 -11.62
CA ILE A 22 -1.95 5.12 -10.25
C ILE A 22 -3.40 5.57 -10.21
N ARG A 23 -3.80 6.51 -11.07
CA ARG A 23 -5.19 6.99 -11.19
C ARG A 23 -6.10 5.86 -11.64
N ARG A 24 -5.76 5.16 -12.71
CA ARG A 24 -6.51 3.97 -13.17
C ARG A 24 -6.58 2.89 -12.10
N SER A 25 -5.49 2.67 -11.37
CA SER A 25 -5.48 1.69 -10.26
C SER A 25 -6.45 2.07 -9.15
N ALA A 26 -6.53 3.35 -8.79
CA ALA A 26 -7.43 3.86 -7.77
C ALA A 26 -8.90 3.81 -8.22
N GLU A 27 -9.19 4.25 -9.45
CA GLU A 27 -10.55 4.25 -10.02
C GLU A 27 -11.14 2.84 -10.16
N ARG A 28 -10.30 1.83 -10.42
CA ARG A 28 -10.70 0.42 -10.48
C ARG A 28 -10.85 -0.24 -9.10
N GLY A 29 -10.60 0.49 -8.02
CA GLY A 29 -10.73 -0.03 -6.66
C GLY A 29 -9.56 -0.92 -6.21
N TYR A 30 -8.44 -0.96 -6.93
CA TYR A 30 -7.27 -1.74 -6.50
C TYR A 30 -6.53 -1.11 -5.31
N ILE A 31 -6.77 0.18 -5.07
CA ILE A 31 -6.21 0.93 -3.95
C ILE A 31 -7.32 1.25 -2.96
N ARG A 32 -7.34 0.52 -1.85
CA ARG A 32 -8.36 0.72 -0.81
C ARG A 32 -8.24 2.09 -0.14
N ASP A 33 -7.02 2.60 0.02
CA ASP A 33 -6.79 3.93 0.62
C ASP A 33 -7.22 5.10 -0.28
N ALA A 34 -7.62 4.83 -1.53
CA ALA A 34 -8.13 5.82 -2.48
C ALA A 34 -9.66 5.80 -2.59
N GLU A 35 -10.35 4.82 -1.99
CA GLU A 35 -11.81 4.70 -2.02
C GLU A 35 -12.47 6.00 -1.52
N GLY A 36 -13.33 6.60 -2.36
CA GLY A 36 -14.02 7.86 -2.04
C GLY A 36 -13.16 9.13 -2.08
N ARG A 37 -11.86 9.02 -2.41
CA ARG A 37 -10.91 10.15 -2.39
C ARG A 37 -9.82 10.08 -3.46
N VAL A 38 -10.15 9.56 -4.64
CA VAL A 38 -9.19 9.25 -5.72
C VAL A 38 -8.27 10.43 -6.05
N ASP A 39 -8.82 11.62 -6.33
CA ASP A 39 -8.01 12.78 -6.73
C ASP A 39 -7.01 13.21 -5.65
N GLN A 40 -7.47 13.24 -4.39
CA GLN A 40 -6.62 13.57 -3.25
C GLN A 40 -5.50 12.53 -3.08
N TRP A 41 -5.86 11.24 -3.17
CA TRP A 41 -4.90 10.15 -3.05
C TRP A 41 -3.85 10.18 -4.18
N VAL A 42 -4.26 10.47 -5.42
CA VAL A 42 -3.34 10.60 -6.56
C VAL A 42 -2.36 11.76 -6.33
N ALA A 43 -2.84 12.93 -5.90
CA ALA A 43 -1.99 14.09 -5.61
C ALA A 43 -0.95 13.78 -4.53
N GLU A 44 -1.36 13.16 -3.42
CA GLU A 44 -0.45 12.71 -2.35
C GLU A 44 0.59 11.70 -2.87
N ARG A 45 0.16 10.76 -3.72
CA ARG A 45 1.05 9.73 -4.28
C ARG A 45 2.09 10.31 -5.25
N LEU A 46 1.71 11.30 -6.06
CA LEU A 46 2.63 12.04 -6.95
C LEU A 46 3.65 12.85 -6.14
N TRP A 47 3.19 13.51 -5.07
CA TRP A 47 4.09 14.24 -4.18
C TRP A 47 5.11 13.31 -3.53
N ARG A 48 4.69 12.15 -2.99
CA ARG A 48 5.59 11.13 -2.41
C ARG A 48 6.57 10.56 -3.42
N HIS A 49 6.12 10.35 -4.67
CA HIS A 49 6.98 9.84 -5.73
C HIS A 49 8.09 10.81 -6.12
N SER A 50 7.77 12.11 -6.07
CA SER A 50 8.72 13.20 -6.35
C SER A 50 9.63 13.50 -5.16
N ASN A 51 9.18 13.20 -3.94
CA ASN A 51 9.89 13.46 -2.69
C ASN A 51 9.98 12.18 -1.84
N PRO A 52 10.78 11.17 -2.23
CA PRO A 52 10.82 9.90 -1.50
C PRO A 52 11.33 10.10 -0.08
N GLY A 53 10.57 9.60 0.89
CA GLY A 53 10.88 9.66 2.31
C GLY A 53 10.93 8.26 2.94
N GLU A 54 10.46 8.16 4.18
CA GLU A 54 10.34 6.87 4.87
C GLU A 54 9.35 5.92 4.17
N PRO A 55 9.55 4.59 4.27
CA PRO A 55 8.59 3.62 3.77
C PRO A 55 7.20 3.84 4.37
N TRP A 56 6.15 3.61 3.57
CA TRP A 56 4.78 3.74 4.03
C TRP A 56 3.96 2.51 3.68
N LEU A 57 2.85 2.33 4.39
CA LEU A 57 1.92 1.23 4.15
C LEU A 57 0.78 1.70 3.25
N GLN A 58 0.35 0.80 2.38
CA GLN A 58 -0.82 0.96 1.54
C GLN A 58 -1.68 -0.29 1.60
N ARG A 59 -2.99 -0.10 1.75
CA ARG A 59 -3.99 -1.18 1.64
C ARG A 59 -4.45 -1.31 0.20
N ARG A 60 -4.56 -2.55 -0.26
CA ARG A 60 -5.10 -2.90 -1.57
C ARG A 60 -6.58 -3.30 -1.45
N GLY A 61 -7.30 -3.21 -2.57
CA GLY A 61 -8.72 -3.57 -2.65
C GLY A 61 -9.00 -5.03 -2.26
N ASP A 62 -8.03 -5.92 -2.45
CA ASP A 62 -8.09 -7.34 -2.07
C ASP A 62 -7.73 -7.61 -0.60
N GLY A 63 -7.50 -6.57 0.20
CA GLY A 63 -7.16 -6.68 1.62
C GLY A 63 -5.68 -6.88 1.92
N ARG A 64 -4.80 -6.90 0.91
CA ARG A 64 -3.35 -6.95 1.14
C ARG A 64 -2.80 -5.65 1.71
N TRP A 65 -1.76 -5.78 2.51
CA TRP A 65 -0.94 -4.67 3.01
C TRP A 65 0.39 -4.65 2.28
N ILE A 66 0.68 -3.55 1.59
CA ILE A 66 1.91 -3.37 0.83
C ILE A 66 2.74 -2.27 1.47
N MET A 67 3.97 -2.59 1.87
CA MET A 67 4.97 -1.61 2.25
C MET A 67 5.66 -1.09 0.99
N ILE A 68 5.65 0.22 0.81
CA ILE A 68 6.22 0.92 -0.35
C ILE A 68 7.43 1.71 0.13
N SER A 69 8.58 1.48 -0.50
CA SER A 69 9.81 2.22 -0.28
C SER A 69 10.34 2.74 -1.61
N GLU A 70 10.58 4.04 -1.71
CA GLU A 70 11.05 4.68 -2.95
C GLU A 70 12.38 5.39 -2.73
N ARG A 71 13.23 5.41 -3.76
CA ARG A 71 14.49 6.15 -3.77
C ARG A 71 14.74 6.77 -5.13
N ARG A 72 15.18 8.03 -5.15
CA ARG A 72 15.68 8.69 -6.36
C ARG A 72 17.01 8.09 -6.76
N ILE A 73 17.21 7.90 -8.06
CA ILE A 73 18.50 7.50 -8.63
C ILE A 73 19.13 8.66 -9.40
N SER A 74 20.45 8.69 -9.47
CA SER A 74 21.24 9.75 -10.11
C SER A 74 20.87 9.99 -11.59
N ALA A 75 20.39 8.96 -12.28
CA ALA A 75 19.92 9.03 -13.66
C ALA A 75 18.53 9.67 -13.85
N GLY A 76 17.95 10.28 -12.80
CA GLY A 76 16.67 11.03 -12.90
C GLY A 76 15.40 10.20 -12.70
N GLY A 77 15.52 8.89 -12.44
CA GLY A 77 14.41 8.00 -12.13
C GLY A 77 14.11 7.82 -10.64
N THR A 78 13.05 7.08 -10.35
CA THR A 78 12.71 6.60 -9.00
C THR A 78 12.63 5.08 -9.03
N VAL A 79 13.35 4.41 -8.12
CA VAL A 79 13.23 2.97 -7.88
C VAL A 79 12.27 2.78 -6.72
N ALA A 80 11.31 1.87 -6.87
CA ALA A 80 10.30 1.56 -5.88
C ALA A 80 10.33 0.07 -5.54
N VAL A 81 10.38 -0.25 -4.25
CA VAL A 81 10.29 -1.61 -3.70
C VAL A 81 8.93 -1.76 -3.03
N TYR A 82 8.24 -2.84 -3.37
CA TYR A 82 6.93 -3.19 -2.84
C TYR A 82 7.02 -4.54 -2.14
N SER A 83 6.77 -4.55 -0.84
CA SER A 83 6.80 -5.75 -0.02
C SER A 83 5.38 -6.05 0.46
N ASP A 84 4.87 -7.25 0.18
CA ASP A 84 3.64 -7.72 0.79
C ASP A 84 3.92 -8.09 2.25
N ILE A 85 3.31 -7.33 3.17
CA ILE A 85 3.45 -7.53 4.62
C ILE A 85 2.14 -8.02 5.23
N THR A 86 1.21 -8.53 4.42
CA THR A 86 -0.12 -8.97 4.89
C THR A 86 -0.02 -10.02 5.98
N GLU A 87 0.90 -10.98 5.83
CA GLU A 87 1.11 -12.02 6.84
C GLU A 87 1.66 -11.44 8.15
N LEU A 88 2.58 -10.47 8.07
CA LEU A 88 3.10 -9.79 9.26
C LEU A 88 1.97 -9.05 10.00
N LYS A 89 1.11 -8.33 9.27
CA LYS A 89 -0.05 -7.64 9.85
C LYS A 89 -1.03 -8.58 10.52
N ARG A 90 -1.36 -9.71 9.88
CA ARG A 90 -2.22 -10.73 10.49
C ARG A 90 -1.61 -11.31 11.76
N ARG A 91 -0.29 -11.51 11.82
CA ARG A 91 0.38 -11.99 13.03
C ARG A 91 0.32 -10.95 14.15
N GLU A 92 0.54 -9.67 13.85
CA GLU A 92 0.39 -8.57 14.82
C GLU A 92 -1.03 -8.53 15.42
N GLU A 93 -2.06 -8.59 14.58
CA GLU A 93 -3.47 -8.59 15.02
C GLU A 93 -3.79 -9.80 15.91
N ASN A 94 -3.40 -11.00 15.48
CA ASN A 94 -3.62 -12.23 16.26
C ASN A 94 -2.91 -12.20 17.64
N LEU A 95 -1.72 -11.61 17.71
CA LEU A 95 -0.99 -11.47 18.97
C LEU A 95 -1.69 -10.47 19.90
N ALA A 96 -2.15 -9.34 19.36
CA ALA A 96 -2.88 -8.33 20.12
C ALA A 96 -4.19 -8.90 20.70
N GLU A 97 -4.97 -9.61 19.88
CA GLU A 97 -6.22 -10.25 20.32
C GLU A 97 -6.01 -11.24 21.46
N LYS A 98 -4.98 -12.10 21.35
CA LYS A 98 -4.63 -13.05 22.41
C LYS A 98 -4.22 -12.35 23.70
N SER A 99 -3.45 -11.28 23.60
CA SER A 99 -3.04 -10.48 24.76
C SER A 99 -4.25 -9.87 25.47
N SER A 100 -5.14 -9.21 24.72
CA SER A 100 -6.36 -8.61 25.27
C SER A 100 -7.31 -9.64 25.89
N ALA A 101 -7.42 -10.83 25.28
CA ALA A 101 -8.24 -11.91 25.83
C ALA A 101 -7.70 -12.44 27.18
N LEU A 102 -6.38 -12.57 27.30
CA LEU A 102 -5.72 -12.96 28.55
C LEU A 102 -5.90 -11.91 29.65
N GLU A 103 -5.72 -10.63 29.33
CA GLU A 103 -5.94 -9.53 30.26
C GLU A 103 -7.40 -9.52 30.77
N ALA A 104 -8.36 -9.63 29.87
CA ALA A 104 -9.78 -9.65 30.23
C ALA A 104 -10.16 -10.85 31.11
N LEU A 105 -9.53 -12.02 30.91
CA LEU A 105 -9.74 -13.18 31.77
C LEU A 105 -9.12 -12.99 33.15
N SER A 106 -7.90 -12.46 33.20
CA SER A 106 -7.21 -12.14 34.45
C SER A 106 -8.01 -11.14 35.29
N SER A 107 -8.57 -10.09 34.69
CA SER A 107 -9.39 -9.10 35.39
C SER A 107 -10.74 -9.63 35.88
N LYS A 108 -11.23 -10.78 35.38
CA LYS A 108 -12.46 -11.43 35.87
C LYS A 108 -12.21 -12.43 36.99
N LEU A 109 -10.97 -12.85 37.18
CA LEU A 109 -10.55 -13.81 38.20
C LEU A 109 -9.93 -13.14 39.44
N ALA A 110 -9.63 -11.85 39.36
CA ALA A 110 -9.24 -10.98 40.47
C ALA A 110 -10.47 -10.34 41.11
#